data_AF-A0A940DXJ2-F1
#
_entry.id   AF-A0A940DXJ2-F1
#
_cell.length_a   1.000
_cell.length_b   1.000
_cell.length_c   1.000
_cell.angle_alpha   90.00
_cell.angle_beta   90.00
_cell.angle_gamma   90.00
#
_symmetry.space_group_name_H-M   'P 1'
#
loop_
_entity.id
_entity.type
_entity.pdbx_description
1 polymer ?
#
loop_
_entity_poly.entity_id
_entity_poly.type
_entity_poly.pdbx_seq_one_letter_code
_entity_poly.pdbx_strand_id
1 'polypeptide(L)' 'MIITNNTRIHKRQLVQDFLAKQKSRLILVCPPLYSPNLNSIERL' A
#
# COMPACT_ATOMS: atom_id res chain seq x y z
N MET A 1 9.59 2.98 -3.38
CA MET A 1 8.26 2.53 -3.86
C MET A 1 7.75 1.50 -2.87
N ILE A 2 6.52 1.66 -2.37
CA ILE A 2 5.90 0.76 -1.40
C ILE A 2 4.65 0.18 -2.06
N ILE A 3 4.52 -1.15 -2.03
CA ILE A 3 3.33 -1.88 -2.49
C ILE A 3 2.61 -2.40 -1.25
N THR A 4 1.35 -2.04 -1.07
CA THR A 4 0.53 -2.51 0.06
C THR A 4 -0.73 -3.19 -0.45
N ASN A 5 -1.20 -4.21 0.28
CA ASN A 5 -2.50 -4.79 0.02
C ASN A 5 -3.63 -3.85 0.50
N ASN A 6 -4.88 -4.24 0.24
CA ASN A 6 -6.05 -3.42 0.57
C ASN A 6 -6.58 -3.61 2.01
N THR A 7 -5.78 -4.14 2.95
CA THR A 7 -6.25 -4.36 4.32
C THR A 7 -6.67 -3.04 5.00
N ARG A 8 -7.69 -3.11 5.86
CA ARG A 8 -8.30 -1.93 6.50
C ARG A 8 -7.32 -1.11 7.34
N ILE A 9 -6.27 -1.72 7.86
CA ILE A 9 -5.27 -1.06 8.69
C ILE A 9 -4.51 0.01 7.89
N HIS A 10 -4.22 -0.25 6.60
CA HIS A 10 -3.55 0.73 5.73
C HIS A 10 -4.40 1.95 5.43
N LYS A 11 -5.73 1.84 5.53
CA LYS A 11 -6.68 2.95 5.30
C LYS A 11 -6.95 3.79 6.56
N ARG A 12 -6.41 3.40 7.71
CA ARG A 12 -6.59 4.17 8.96
C ARG A 12 -5.93 5.54 8.84
N GLN A 13 -6.56 6.55 9.45
CA GLN A 13 -6.14 7.94 9.38
C GLN A 13 -4.66 8.13 9.71
N LEU A 14 -4.18 7.51 10.80
CA LEU A 14 -2.77 7.59 11.21
C LEU A 14 -1.80 7.14 10.11
N VAL A 15 -2.14 6.06 9.39
CA VAL A 15 -1.31 5.54 8.30
C VAL A 15 -1.37 6.46 7.08
N GLN A 16 -2.56 6.96 6.74
CA GLN A 16 -2.75 7.89 5.63
C GLN A 16 -2.04 9.23 5.88
N ASP A 17 -2.08 9.75 7.11
CA ASP A 17 -1.39 10.98 7.52
C ASP A 17 0.14 10.83 7.41
N PHE A 18 0.67 9.68 7.82
CA PHE A 18 2.08 9.37 7.64
C PHE A 18 2.48 9.34 6.17
N LEU A 19 1.70 8.64 5.34
CA LEU A 19 1.94 8.53 3.90
C LEU A 19 1.83 9.91 3.21
N ALA A 20 0.89 10.74 3.64
CA ALA A 20 0.72 12.11 3.14
C ALA A 20 1.96 12.99 3.41
N LYS A 21 2.53 12.90 4.61
CA LYS A 21 3.78 13.61 4.98
C LYS A 21 4.99 13.16 4.16
N GLN A 22 4.96 11.95 3.63
CA GLN A 22 6.07 11.35 2.88
C GLN A 22 5.83 11.30 1.36
N LYS A 23 4.79 11.96 0.83
CA LYS A 23 4.44 11.93 -0.60
C LYS A 23 5.57 12.35 -1.54
N SER A 24 6.51 13.19 -1.09
CA SER A 24 7.67 13.61 -1.88
C SER A 24 8.79 12.56 -1.92
N ARG A 25 8.77 11.55 -1.05
CA ARG A 25 9.80 10.53 -0.89
C ARG A 25 9.31 9.12 -1.18
N LEU A 26 8.01 8.88 -1.02
CA LEU A 26 7.39 7.58 -1.13
C LEU A 26 6.31 7.59 -2.20
N ILE A 27 6.42 6.63 -3.12
CA ILE A 27 5.36 6.28 -4.07
C ILE A 27 4.64 5.06 -3.50
N LEU A 28 3.36 5.23 -3.20
CA LEU A 28 2.46 4.17 -2.74
C LEU A 28 1.71 3.57 -3.93
N VAL A 29 1.73 2.24 -4.04
CA VAL A 29 0.97 1.49 -5.02
C VAL A 29 0.06 0.50 -4.31
N CYS A 30 -1.24 0.61 -4.56
CA CYS A 30 -2.26 -0.30 -4.07
C CYS A 30 -2.82 -1.09 -5.27
N PRO A 31 -2.53 -2.39 -5.39
CA PRO A 31 -3.13 -3.23 -6.42
C PRO A 31 -4.66 -3.29 -6.28
N PRO A 32 -5.40 -3.66 -7.34
CA PRO A 32 -6.82 -3.95 -7.26
C PRO A 32 -7.16 -5.00 -6.19
N LEU A 33 -8.40 -4.98 -5.71
CA LEU A 33 -8.90 -5.96 -4.74
C LEU A 33 -8.73 -7.40 -5.28
N TYR A 34 -8.44 -8.33 -4.38
CA TYR A 34 -8.26 -9.75 -4.68
C TYR A 34 -7.28 -10.04 -5.83
N SER A 35 -6.24 -9.22 -5.98
CA SER A 35 -5.19 -9.40 -6.98
C SER A 35 -3.85 -9.81 -6.35
N PRO A 36 -3.77 -10.99 -5.69
CA PRO A 36 -2.57 -11.46 -5.01
C PRO A 36 -1.40 -11.65 -5.98
N ASN A 37 -1.70 -12.04 -7.23
CA ASN A 37 -0.75 -12.20 -8.33
C ASN A 37 0.01 -10.92 -8.70
N LEU A 38 -0.51 -9.74 -8.35
CA LEU A 38 0.15 -8.44 -8.56
C LEU A 38 1.07 -8.05 -7.39
N ASN A 39 1.06 -8.82 -6.30
CA ASN A 39 1.98 -8.69 -5.20
C ASN A 39 3.06 -9.78 -5.34
N SER A 40 4.29 -9.38 -5.69
CA SER A 40 5.39 -10.33 -5.93
C SER A 40 5.71 -11.20 -4.71
N ILE A 41 5.38 -10.75 -3.50
CA ILE A 41 5.59 -11.50 -2.25
C ILE A 41 4.66 -12.70 -2.13
N GLU A 42 3.46 -12.64 -2.72
CA GLU A 42 2.48 -13.73 -2.65
C GLU A 42 2.74 -14.84 -3.69
N ARG A 43 3.77 -14.67 -4.54
CA ARG A 43 4.21 -15.69 -5.50
C ARG A 43 5.36 -16.57 -4.98
N LEU A 44 5.90 -16.25 -3.79
CA LEU A 44 6.90 -17.05 -3.06
C LEU A 44 6.22 -18.21 -2.32
#